data_AF-A0A1H9HK76-F1
#
_entry.id   AF-A0A1H9HK76-F1
#
_cell.length_a   1.000
_cell.length_b   1.000
_cell.length_c   1.000
_cell.angle_alpha   90.00
_cell.angle_beta   90.00
_cell.angle_gamma   90.00
#
_symmetry.space_group_name_H-M   'P 1'
#
loop_
_entity.id
_entity.type
_entity.pdbx_description
1 polymer ?
#
loop_
_entity_poly.entity_id
_entity_poly.type
_entity_poly.pdbx_seq_one_letter_code
_entity_poly.pdbx_strand_id
1 'polypeptide(L)'
;MTTPEWLTDKELDELDELATAATPGPWFVRALDDDYAMNLIAVSTVPDTGLGERWPSFAHGEIVAATLVQQPRYVDSSDERWDENARFIAAARDGVPRLIAEIKRLRRQLEITPRIDQEAT
;
A
#
# COMPACT_ATOMS: atom_id res chain seq x y z
N MET A 1 -11.39 11.73 -20.58
CA MET A 1 -10.35 11.32 -19.61
C MET A 1 -9.22 12.32 -19.74
N THR A 2 -9.01 13.15 -18.72
CA THR A 2 -7.90 14.10 -18.68
C THR A 2 -6.61 13.31 -18.50
N THR A 3 -5.59 13.59 -19.31
CA THR A 3 -4.25 13.04 -19.09
C THR A 3 -3.80 13.48 -17.69
N PRO A 4 -3.46 12.55 -16.78
CA PRO A 4 -3.01 12.96 -15.46
C PRO A 4 -1.75 13.81 -15.58
N GLU A 5 -1.69 14.87 -14.78
CA GLU A 5 -0.51 15.71 -14.64
C GLU A 5 0.68 14.84 -14.21
N TRP A 6 1.85 15.07 -14.80
CA TRP A 6 3.05 14.30 -14.49
C TRP A 6 3.59 14.77 -13.13
N LEU A 7 3.89 13.83 -12.23
CA LEU A 7 4.54 14.13 -10.95
C LEU A 7 5.88 14.84 -11.19
N THR A 8 6.17 15.91 -10.49
CA THR A 8 7.51 16.53 -10.47
C THR A 8 8.51 15.65 -9.72
N ASP A 9 9.81 15.94 -9.86
CA ASP A 9 10.84 15.21 -9.07
C ASP A 9 10.66 15.44 -7.56
N LYS A 10 10.25 16.65 -7.17
CA LYS A 10 9.94 16.99 -5.78
C LYS A 10 8.80 16.13 -5.24
N GLU A 11 7.71 15.97 -5.99
CA GLU A 11 6.58 15.12 -5.56
C GLU A 11 6.98 13.65 -5.48
N LEU A 12 7.87 13.17 -6.36
CA LEU A 12 8.40 11.81 -6.24
C LEU A 12 9.27 11.63 -5.00
N ASP A 13 10.08 12.62 -4.63
CA ASP A 13 10.88 12.60 -3.41
C ASP A 13 9.98 12.62 -2.15
N GLU A 14 8.93 13.45 -2.14
CA GLU A 14 7.96 13.50 -1.04
C GLU A 14 7.23 12.15 -0.86
N LEU A 15 6.87 11.48 -1.95
CA LEU A 15 6.27 10.13 -1.89
C LEU A 15 7.25 9.06 -1.39
N ASP A 16 8.53 9.18 -1.75
CA ASP A 16 9.60 8.28 -1.31
C ASP A 16 9.86 8.42 0.20
N GLU A 17 9.89 9.68 0.68
CA GLU A 17 10.00 10.01 2.10
C GLU A 17 8.79 9.46 2.89
N LEU A 18 7.57 9.67 2.39
CA LEU A 18 6.35 9.15 3.02
C LEU A 18 6.38 7.62 3.12
N ALA A 19 6.75 6.95 2.03
CA ALA A 19 6.85 5.48 2.00
C ALA A 19 7.94 4.98 2.95
N THR A 20 9.07 5.69 3.07
CA THR A 20 10.17 5.33 3.97
C THR A 20 9.81 5.53 5.44
N ALA A 21 9.02 6.57 5.76
CA ALA A 21 8.60 6.86 7.12
C ALA A 21 7.56 5.89 7.69
N ALA A 22 6.78 5.22 6.82
CA ALA A 22 5.79 4.23 7.23
C ALA A 22 6.44 2.94 7.79
N THR A 23 5.67 2.13 8.54
CA THR A 23 6.11 0.86 9.10
C THR A 23 6.86 0.01 8.07
N PRO A 24 8.05 -0.53 8.38
CA PRO A 24 8.78 -1.41 7.46
C PRO A 24 7.94 -2.61 7.01
N GLY A 25 8.12 -3.00 5.75
CA GLY A 25 7.50 -4.21 5.19
C GLY A 25 8.29 -5.49 5.52
N PRO A 26 7.81 -6.66 5.05
CA PRO A 26 6.61 -6.84 4.24
C PRO A 26 5.31 -6.65 5.03
N TRP A 27 4.24 -6.25 4.34
CA TRP A 27 2.90 -6.18 4.90
C TRP A 27 2.02 -7.28 4.31
N PHE A 28 1.13 -7.84 5.14
CA PHE A 28 0.26 -8.96 4.80
C PHE A 28 -1.18 -8.64 5.15
N VAL A 29 -2.11 -9.17 4.36
CA VAL A 29 -3.53 -9.18 4.75
C VAL A 29 -3.76 -10.29 5.76
N ARG A 30 -4.50 -10.01 6.83
CA ARG A 30 -4.96 -11.01 7.80
C ARG A 30 -6.48 -10.94 7.95
N ALA A 31 -7.10 -12.12 7.88
CA ALA A 31 -8.47 -12.34 8.30
C ALA A 31 -8.45 -12.83 9.75
N LEU A 32 -8.98 -12.01 10.64
CA LEU A 32 -9.01 -12.22 12.08
C LEU A 32 -10.46 -12.17 12.56
N ASP A 33 -10.65 -12.52 13.82
CA ASP A 33 -11.89 -12.30 14.54
C ASP A 33 -11.62 -11.35 15.72
N ASP A 34 -12.61 -10.55 16.11
CA ASP A 34 -12.58 -9.77 17.34
C ASP A 34 -13.06 -10.57 18.57
N ASP A 35 -13.15 -9.90 19.72
CA ASP A 35 -13.59 -10.47 21.01
C ASP A 35 -15.00 -11.12 20.94
N TYR A 36 -15.80 -10.78 19.93
CA TYR A 36 -17.17 -11.25 19.75
C TYR A 36 -17.32 -12.29 18.64
N ALA A 37 -16.22 -12.86 18.15
CA ALA A 37 -16.25 -13.76 16.99
C ALA A 37 -16.72 -13.08 15.70
N MET A 38 -16.54 -11.77 15.58
CA MET A 38 -16.92 -11.00 14.40
C MET A 38 -15.69 -10.64 13.58
N ASN A 39 -15.87 -10.51 12.26
CA ASN A 39 -14.74 -10.42 11.35
C ASN A 39 -13.94 -9.12 11.53
N LEU A 40 -12.62 -9.26 11.50
CA LEU A 40 -11.63 -8.20 11.43
C LEU A 40 -10.75 -8.44 10.19
N ILE A 41 -10.74 -7.49 9.25
CA ILE A 41 -9.84 -7.52 8.10
C ILE A 41 -8.80 -6.43 8.29
N ALA A 42 -7.53 -6.83 8.27
CA ALA A 42 -6.42 -5.96 8.62
C ALA A 42 -5.18 -6.19 7.75
N VAL A 43 -4.29 -5.20 7.78
CA VAL A 43 -2.93 -5.24 7.24
C VAL A 43 -1.97 -5.36 8.41
N SER A 44 -1.00 -6.28 8.31
CA SER A 44 -0.15 -6.72 9.41
C SER A 44 1.30 -6.89 8.96
N THR A 45 2.25 -6.76 9.89
CA THR A 45 3.67 -7.07 9.65
C THR A 45 3.99 -8.57 9.72
N VAL A 46 3.03 -9.39 10.15
CA VAL A 46 3.13 -10.86 10.14
C VAL A 46 2.09 -11.48 9.20
N PRO A 47 2.38 -12.64 8.58
CA PRO A 47 1.44 -13.36 7.71
C PRO A 47 0.19 -13.83 8.46
N ASP A 48 -0.87 -14.10 7.69
CA ASP A 48 -2.04 -14.79 8.20
C ASP A 48 -1.75 -16.27 8.47
N THR A 49 -2.32 -16.80 9.54
CA THR A 49 -2.31 -18.23 9.88
C THR A 49 -3.44 -18.99 9.20
N GLY A 50 -4.48 -18.28 8.72
CA GLY A 50 -5.68 -18.87 8.14
C GLY A 50 -6.63 -19.46 9.20
N LEU A 51 -6.38 -19.19 10.48
CA LEU A 51 -7.15 -19.76 11.60
C LEU A 51 -8.20 -18.81 12.18
N GLY A 52 -8.33 -17.58 11.66
CA GLY A 52 -9.26 -16.58 12.21
C GLY A 52 -8.93 -16.25 13.66
N GLU A 53 -7.67 -15.93 13.94
CA GLU A 53 -7.19 -15.72 15.30
C GLU A 53 -7.94 -14.55 15.99
N ARG A 54 -8.21 -14.73 17.28
CA ARG A 54 -8.88 -13.75 18.14
C ARG A 54 -7.92 -13.14 19.12
N TRP A 55 -8.24 -11.98 19.65
CA TRP A 55 -7.54 -11.48 20.82
C TRP A 55 -7.77 -12.45 22.02
N PRO A 56 -6.75 -12.76 22.84
CA PRO A 56 -5.35 -12.29 22.79
C PRO A 56 -4.39 -13.18 21.97
N SER A 57 -4.90 -14.15 21.20
CA SER A 57 -4.10 -15.06 20.38
C SER A 57 -3.33 -14.37 19.25
N PHE A 58 -3.80 -13.20 18.76
CA PHE A 58 -3.00 -12.33 17.89
C PHE A 58 -2.54 -11.07 18.64
N ALA A 59 -1.36 -10.55 18.29
CA ALA A 59 -0.84 -9.32 18.90
C ALA A 59 -1.30 -8.09 18.11
N HIS A 60 -2.13 -7.24 18.73
CA HIS A 60 -2.62 -6.01 18.09
C HIS A 60 -1.48 -5.07 17.64
N GLY A 61 -0.28 -5.16 18.23
CA GLY A 61 0.90 -4.39 17.85
C GLY A 61 1.49 -4.75 16.48
N GLU A 62 1.04 -5.86 15.88
CA GLU A 62 1.43 -6.28 14.52
C GLU A 62 0.55 -5.63 13.44
N ILE A 63 -0.57 -5.01 13.82
CA ILE A 63 -1.54 -4.42 12.89
C ILE A 63 -1.12 -3.01 12.48
N VAL A 64 -1.03 -2.77 11.17
CA VAL A 64 -0.68 -1.49 10.55
C VAL A 64 -1.93 -0.70 10.17
N ALA A 65 -2.96 -1.38 9.69
CA ALA A 65 -4.24 -0.77 9.31
C ALA A 65 -5.38 -1.79 9.43
N ALA A 66 -6.59 -1.34 9.75
CA ALA A 66 -7.81 -2.13 9.66
C ALA A 66 -8.68 -1.61 8.51
N THR A 67 -9.30 -2.51 7.76
CA THR A 67 -10.27 -2.17 6.71
C THR A 67 -11.66 -2.72 6.99
N LEU A 68 -11.80 -3.64 7.96
CA LEU A 68 -13.06 -4.04 8.56
C LEU A 68 -12.89 -4.27 10.06
N VAL A 69 -13.77 -3.70 10.87
CA VAL A 69 -14.00 -4.04 12.28
C VAL A 69 -15.51 -4.19 12.46
N GLN A 70 -15.99 -5.42 12.59
CA GLN A 70 -17.42 -5.68 12.69
C GLN A 70 -18.01 -5.46 14.08
N GLN A 71 -17.23 -5.60 15.17
CA GLN A 71 -17.73 -5.33 16.52
C GLN A 71 -16.71 -4.57 17.41
N PRO A 72 -17.06 -3.35 17.88
CA PRO A 72 -18.17 -2.53 17.39
C PRO A 72 -17.98 -2.21 15.91
N ARG A 73 -19.08 -2.15 15.15
CA ARG A 73 -19.05 -1.79 13.73
C ARG A 73 -18.54 -0.36 13.56
N TYR A 74 -17.26 -0.20 13.26
CA TYR A 74 -16.58 1.09 13.29
C TYR A 74 -15.73 1.36 12.05
N VAL A 75 -15.07 0.33 11.51
CA VAL A 75 -14.38 0.40 10.22
C VAL A 75 -15.16 -0.49 9.28
N ASP A 76 -15.92 0.09 8.37
CA ASP A 76 -16.84 -0.64 7.50
C ASP A 76 -17.20 0.23 6.29
N SER A 77 -16.52 0.03 5.17
CA SER A 77 -16.81 0.80 3.95
C SER A 77 -18.13 0.33 3.34
N SER A 78 -18.98 1.29 2.94
CA SER A 78 -20.33 0.99 2.44
C SER A 78 -20.37 0.20 1.13
N ASP A 79 -19.26 0.15 0.40
CA ASP A 79 -19.10 -0.62 -0.84
C ASP A 79 -18.63 -2.06 -0.60
N GLU A 80 -18.42 -2.43 0.65
CA GLU A 80 -18.04 -3.77 1.11
C GLU A 80 -16.69 -4.29 0.60
N ARG A 81 -15.80 -3.37 0.19
CA ARG A 81 -14.48 -3.69 -0.40
C ARG A 81 -13.33 -3.75 0.60
N TRP A 82 -13.59 -4.15 1.84
CA TRP A 82 -12.57 -4.21 2.89
C TRP A 82 -11.41 -5.17 2.54
N ASP A 83 -11.69 -6.28 1.88
CA ASP A 83 -10.68 -7.23 1.40
C ASP A 83 -9.78 -6.60 0.34
N GLU A 84 -10.37 -5.95 -0.67
CA GLU A 84 -9.62 -5.27 -1.72
C GLU A 84 -8.80 -4.11 -1.18
N ASN A 85 -9.35 -3.35 -0.23
CA ASN A 85 -8.64 -2.26 0.42
C ASN A 85 -7.41 -2.77 1.19
N ALA A 86 -7.54 -3.87 1.94
CA ALA A 86 -6.41 -4.46 2.66
C ALA A 86 -5.33 -4.97 1.69
N ARG A 87 -5.74 -5.64 0.60
CA ARG A 87 -4.82 -6.10 -0.45
C ARG A 87 -4.09 -4.95 -1.12
N PHE A 88 -4.80 -3.86 -1.43
CA PHE A 88 -4.22 -2.67 -2.04
C PHE A 88 -3.16 -2.04 -1.11
N ILE A 89 -3.50 -1.83 0.16
CA ILE A 89 -2.58 -1.25 1.15
C ILE A 89 -1.34 -2.14 1.34
N ALA A 90 -1.53 -3.45 1.53
CA ALA A 90 -0.42 -4.39 1.69
C ALA A 90 0.51 -4.39 0.45
N ALA A 91 -0.07 -4.44 -0.76
CA ALA A 91 0.71 -4.40 -2.00
C ALA A 91 1.43 -3.06 -2.21
N ALA A 92 0.85 -1.94 -1.77
CA ALA A 92 1.43 -0.62 -1.93
C ALA A 92 2.76 -0.46 -1.18
N ARG A 93 2.95 -1.16 -0.05
CA ARG A 93 4.20 -1.13 0.75
C ARG A 93 5.45 -1.45 -0.07
N ASP A 94 5.32 -2.40 -1.00
CA ASP A 94 6.40 -2.80 -1.90
C ASP A 94 6.25 -2.14 -3.28
N GLY A 95 5.01 -1.96 -3.74
CA GLY A 95 4.70 -1.41 -5.06
C GLY A 95 5.12 0.05 -5.22
N VAL A 96 4.81 0.90 -4.23
CA VAL A 96 5.06 2.36 -4.32
C VAL A 96 6.56 2.67 -4.40
N PRO A 97 7.43 2.18 -3.50
CA PRO A 97 8.87 2.43 -3.61
C PRO A 97 9.46 1.95 -4.94
N ARG A 98 9.02 0.78 -5.43
CA ARG A 98 9.48 0.22 -6.71
C ARG A 98 9.06 1.08 -7.90
N LEU A 99 7.82 1.59 -7.89
CA LEU A 99 7.33 2.48 -8.94
C LEU A 99 8.08 3.81 -8.95
N ILE A 100 8.34 4.41 -7.77
CA ILE A 100 9.13 5.64 -7.66
C ILE A 100 10.55 5.43 -8.21
N ALA A 101 11.22 4.35 -7.80
CA ALA A 101 12.55 4.01 -8.30
C ALA A 101 12.59 3.84 -9.82
N GLU A 102 11.58 3.18 -10.39
CA GLU A 102 11.46 2.99 -11.83
C GLU A 102 11.23 4.30 -12.59
N ILE A 103 10.38 5.19 -12.07
CA ILE A 103 10.15 6.52 -12.68
C ILE A 103 11.43 7.34 -12.66
N LYS A 104 12.14 7.41 -11.52
CA LYS A 104 13.43 8.11 -11.40
C LYS A 104 14.46 7.56 -12.38
N ARG A 105 14.50 6.23 -12.55
CA ARG A 105 15.37 5.56 -13.53
C ARG A 105 15.05 5.96 -14.97
N LEU A 106 13.77 5.94 -15.34
CA LEU A 106 13.31 6.30 -16.69
C LEU A 106 13.60 7.77 -17.02
N ARG A 107 13.39 8.69 -16.07
CA ARG A 107 13.73 10.12 -16.26
C ARG A 107 15.21 10.33 -16.55
N ARG A 108 16.07 9.69 -15.75
CA ARG A 108 17.51 9.74 -15.96
C ARG A 108 17.91 9.22 -17.35
N GLN A 109 17.25 8.18 -17.85
CA GLN A 109 17.50 7.68 -19.21
C GLN A 109 17.10 8.68 -20.30
N LEU A 110 15.99 9.40 -20.11
CA LEU A 110 15.53 10.43 -21.05
C LEU A 110 16.45 11.66 -21.06
N GLU A 111 17.06 12.00 -19.92
CA GLU A 111 18.07 13.07 -19.84
C GLU A 111 19.40 12.69 -20.49
N ILE A 112 19.80 11.41 -20.37
CA ILE A 112 21.07 10.90 -20.91
C ILE A 112 20.98 10.62 -22.41
N THR A 113 19.78 10.32 -22.95
CA THR A 113 19.59 10.06 -24.37
C THR A 113 19.48 11.41 -25.10
N PRO A 114 20.45 11.81 -25.94
CA PRO A 114 20.28 12.99 -26.78
C PRO A 114 19.07 12.76 -27.67
N ARG A 115 18.23 13.78 -27.84
CA ARG A 115 17.14 13.73 -28.80
C ARG A 115 17.74 13.68 -30.21
N ILE A 116 17.93 12.48 -30.76
CA ILE A 116 18.49 12.25 -32.11
C ILE A 116 17.57 12.84 -33.21
N ASP A 117 16.36 13.25 -32.87
CA ASP A 117 15.37 13.75 -33.82
C ASP A 117 15.29 15.29 -33.86
N GLN A 118 16.37 15.96 -34.25
CA GLN A 118 16.34 17.32 -34.82
C GLN A 118 17.57 17.56 -35.71
N GLU A 119 17.72 16.81 -36.81
CA GLU A 119 18.51 17.26 -37.98
C GLU A 119 18.26 16.31 -39.17
N ALA A 120 17.14 16.53 -39.87
CA ALA A 120 17.02 16.17 -41.27
C ALA A 120 16.32 17.35 -41.95
N THR A 121 17.15 18.27 -42.42
CA THR A 121 16.77 19.37 -43.34
C THR A 121 16.47 18.79 -44.71
#